data_AF-A0AAP7FPF9-F1
#
_entry.id   AF-A0AAP7FPF9-F1
#
_cell.length_a   1.000
_cell.length_b   1.000
_cell.length_c   1.000
_cell.angle_alpha   90.00
_cell.angle_beta   90.00
_cell.angle_gamma   90.00
#
_symmetry.space_group_name_H-M   'P 1'
#
loop_
_entity.id
_entity.type
_entity.pdbx_description
1 polymer ?
#
loop_
_entity_poly.entity_id
_entity_poly.type
_entity_poly.pdbx_seq_one_letter_code
_entity_poly.pdbx_strand_id
1 'polypeptide(L)'
;MTLRTAQKPKLETRLALIEQRVNDLVERHETVPGRVTRLEGEFEHMGAQLAALNDGQRELTATVADIGTKVTRMLAALTVLGVVAQALGPTLFRMLFP
;
A
#
# COMPACT_ATOMS: atom_id res chain seq x y z
N MET A 1 59.35 17.10 -39.51
CA MET A 1 59.06 17.71 -38.18
C MET A 1 57.60 18.13 -37.99
N THR A 2 56.62 17.58 -38.72
CA THR A 2 55.23 18.10 -38.76
C THR A 2 54.20 17.23 -38.01
N LEU A 3 54.47 15.94 -37.81
CA LEU A 3 53.54 15.03 -37.13
C LEU A 3 53.43 15.29 -35.61
N ARG A 4 54.54 15.64 -34.95
CA ARG A 4 54.57 15.91 -33.49
C ARG A 4 53.80 17.17 -33.12
N THR A 5 53.84 18.20 -33.96
CA THR A 5 53.16 19.49 -33.75
C THR A 5 51.66 19.40 -34.02
N ALA A 6 51.20 18.55 -34.93
CA ALA A 6 49.76 18.31 -35.15
C ALA A 6 49.13 17.38 -34.10
N GLN A 7 49.93 16.52 -33.45
CA GLN A 7 49.45 15.58 -32.43
C GLN A 7 49.17 16.26 -31.09
N LYS A 8 49.90 17.33 -30.77
CA LYS A 8 49.78 18.11 -29.53
C LYS A 8 48.40 18.79 -29.35
N PRO A 9 47.84 19.55 -30.31
CA PRO A 9 46.51 20.13 -30.18
C PRO A 9 45.41 19.08 -30.10
N LYS A 10 45.57 17.94 -30.81
CA LYS A 10 44.62 16.82 -30.75
C LYS A 10 44.62 16.14 -29.38
N LEU A 11 45.76 16.08 -28.70
CA LEU A 11 45.87 15.60 -27.33
C LEU A 11 45.24 16.58 -26.34
N GLU A 12 45.48 17.88 -26.49
CA GLU A 12 44.88 18.93 -25.66
C GLU A 12 43.35 18.94 -25.76
N THR A 13 42.79 18.81 -26.97
CA THR A 13 41.33 18.70 -27.15
C THR A 13 40.77 17.44 -26.51
N ARG A 14 41.47 16.31 -26.61
CA ARG A 14 41.07 15.05 -25.96
C ARG A 14 41.13 15.15 -24.44
N LEU A 15 42.14 15.85 -23.90
CA LEU A 15 42.30 16.06 -22.47
C LEU A 15 41.16 16.93 -21.93
N ALA A 16 40.84 18.05 -22.60
CA ALA A 16 39.71 18.90 -22.23
C ALA A 16 38.37 18.15 -22.27
N LEU A 17 38.17 17.28 -23.27
CA LEU A 17 36.96 16.44 -23.34
C LEU A 17 36.89 15.41 -22.20
N ILE A 18 38.04 14.86 -21.79
CA ILE A 18 38.13 13.94 -20.66
C ILE A 18 37.83 14.69 -19.36
N GLU A 19 38.41 15.88 -19.14
CA GLU A 19 38.12 16.71 -17.97
C GLU A 19 36.64 17.05 -17.86
N GLN A 20 36.00 17.45 -18.98
CA GLN A 20 34.57 17.71 -19.00
C GLN A 20 33.76 16.45 -18.63
N ARG A 21 34.10 15.29 -19.21
CA ARG A 21 33.40 14.04 -18.90
C ARG A 21 33.59 13.58 -17.45
N VAL A 22 34.76 13.84 -16.87
CA VAL A 22 35.04 13.53 -15.47
C VAL A 22 34.22 14.45 -14.56
N ASN A 23 34.15 15.75 -14.85
CA ASN A 23 33.30 16.68 -14.09
C ASN A 23 31.81 16.29 -14.17
N ASP A 24 31.30 15.99 -15.36
CA ASP A 24 29.92 15.49 -15.53
C ASP A 24 29.67 14.20 -14.73
N LEU A 25 30.66 13.32 -14.64
CA LEU A 25 30.55 12.07 -13.90
C LEU A 25 30.57 12.32 -12.38
N VAL A 26 31.42 13.24 -11.91
CA VAL A 26 31.48 13.66 -10.50
C VAL A 26 30.15 14.28 -10.07
N GLU A 27 29.59 15.20 -10.86
CA GLU A 27 28.30 15.83 -10.57
C GLU A 27 27.15 14.81 -10.51
N ARG A 28 27.13 13.85 -11.45
CA ARG A 28 26.18 12.72 -11.40
C ARG A 28 26.42 11.83 -10.18
N HIS A 29 27.68 11.63 -9.79
CA HIS A 29 28.01 10.81 -8.63
C HIS A 29 27.64 11.48 -7.31
N GLU A 30 27.67 12.81 -7.21
CA GLU A 30 27.20 13.54 -6.03
C GLU A 30 25.67 13.50 -5.89
N THR A 31 24.95 13.46 -7.00
CA THR A 31 23.48 13.45 -7.00
C THR A 31 22.86 12.06 -6.77
N VAL A 32 23.56 10.98 -7.11
CA VAL A 32 23.08 9.60 -6.91
C VAL A 32 22.85 9.24 -5.43
N PRO A 33 23.78 9.50 -4.49
CA PRO A 33 23.57 9.25 -3.06
C PRO A 33 22.32 9.94 -2.53
N GLY A 34 22.09 11.21 -2.87
CA GLY A 34 20.90 11.94 -2.43
C GLY A 34 19.59 11.36 -2.97
N ARG A 35 19.60 10.82 -4.20
CA ARG A 35 18.45 10.10 -4.76
C ARG A 35 18.22 8.75 -4.09
N VAL A 36 19.29 8.03 -3.76
CA VAL A 36 19.20 6.74 -3.03
C VAL A 36 18.64 6.96 -1.63
N THR A 37 19.17 7.93 -0.87
CA THR A 37 18.65 8.26 0.47
C THR A 37 17.18 8.67 0.43
N ARG A 38 16.73 9.40 -0.61
CA ARG A 38 15.32 9.73 -0.78
C ARG A 38 14.47 8.48 -1.03
N LEU A 39 14.92 7.58 -1.91
CA LEU A 39 14.24 6.32 -2.18
C LEU A 39 14.16 5.44 -0.92
N GLU A 40 15.24 5.34 -0.15
CA GLU A 40 15.26 4.62 1.13
C GLU A 40 14.20 5.18 2.08
N GLY A 41 14.11 6.51 2.22
CA GLY A 41 13.07 7.15 3.04
C GLY A 41 11.64 6.90 2.52
N GLU A 42 11.43 6.93 1.20
CA GLU A 42 10.15 6.56 0.59
C GLU A 42 9.79 5.08 0.85
N PHE A 43 10.76 4.17 0.77
CA PHE A 43 10.57 2.75 1.07
C PHE A 43 10.24 2.51 2.56
N GLU A 44 10.92 3.18 3.48
CA GLU A 44 10.59 3.11 4.91
C GLU A 44 9.17 3.62 5.18
N HIS A 45 8.80 4.73 4.56
CA HIS A 45 7.46 5.30 4.69
C HIS A 45 6.38 4.36 4.11
N MET A 46 6.64 3.74 2.96
CA MET A 46 5.77 2.72 2.38
C MET A 46 5.67 1.48 3.28
N GLY A 47 6.77 1.04 3.88
CA GLY A 47 6.78 -0.06 4.85
C GLY A 47 5.89 0.24 6.07
N ALA A 48 5.99 1.45 6.62
CA ALA A 48 5.12 1.89 7.71
C ALA A 48 3.65 1.94 7.31
N GLN A 49 3.34 2.46 6.12
CA GLN A 49 1.96 2.48 5.60
C GLN A 49 1.39 1.07 5.38
N LEU A 50 2.20 0.13 4.88
CA LEU A 50 1.79 -1.27 4.71
C LEU A 50 1.51 -1.94 6.05
N ALA A 51 2.32 -1.66 7.08
CA ALA A 51 2.07 -2.17 8.43
C ALA A 51 0.74 -1.63 8.99
N ALA A 52 0.51 -0.32 8.89
CA ALA A 52 -0.74 0.31 9.33
C ALA A 52 -1.95 -0.23 8.55
N LEU A 53 -1.81 -0.44 7.23
CA LEU A 53 -2.87 -1.02 6.39
C LEU A 53 -3.21 -2.45 6.82
N ASN A 54 -2.21 -3.26 7.12
CA ASN A 54 -2.40 -4.63 7.59
C ASN A 54 -3.10 -4.68 8.96
N ASP A 55 -2.77 -3.77 9.87
CA ASP A 55 -3.47 -3.66 11.15
C ASP A 55 -4.93 -3.22 10.97
N GLY A 56 -5.20 -2.25 10.09
CA GLY A 56 -6.56 -1.88 9.73
C GLY A 56 -7.36 -3.04 9.10
N GLN A 57 -6.74 -3.88 8.29
CA GLN A 57 -7.38 -5.08 7.74
C GLN A 57 -7.74 -6.11 8.81
N ARG A 58 -6.90 -6.29 9.83
CA ARG A 58 -7.19 -7.17 10.97
C ARG A 58 -8.36 -6.65 11.79
N GLU A 59 -8.39 -5.36 12.08
CA GLU A 59 -9.49 -4.72 12.80
C GLU A 59 -10.81 -4.83 12.03
N LEU A 60 -10.78 -4.57 10.72
CA LEU A 60 -11.96 -4.73 9.87
C LEU A 60 -12.45 -6.18 9.86
N THR A 61 -11.54 -7.15 9.77
CA THR A 61 -11.88 -8.58 9.79
C THR A 61 -12.53 -8.98 11.13
N ALA A 62 -11.99 -8.48 12.25
CA ALA A 62 -12.57 -8.71 13.57
C ALA A 62 -13.99 -8.10 13.68
N THR A 63 -14.16 -6.88 13.16
CA THR A 63 -15.46 -6.19 13.14
C THR A 63 -16.48 -6.96 12.29
N VAL A 64 -16.09 -7.44 11.11
CA VAL A 64 -16.95 -8.24 10.24
C VAL A 64 -17.35 -9.56 10.92
N ALA A 65 -16.43 -10.22 11.64
CA ALA A 65 -16.73 -11.44 12.38
C ALA A 65 -17.71 -11.20 13.55
N ASP A 66 -17.58 -10.08 14.27
CA ASP A 66 -18.53 -9.69 15.32
C ASP A 66 -19.93 -9.40 14.75
N ILE A 67 -19.99 -8.65 13.64
CA ILE A 67 -21.25 -8.39 12.92
C ILE A 67 -21.89 -9.71 12.48
N GLY A 68 -21.11 -10.62 11.88
CA GLY A 68 -21.59 -11.94 11.48
C GLY A 68 -22.21 -12.69 12.65
N THR A 69 -21.56 -12.70 13.82
CA THR A 69 -22.08 -13.32 15.03
C THR A 69 -23.40 -12.68 15.49
N LYS A 70 -23.49 -11.34 15.49
CA LYS A 70 -24.72 -10.62 15.86
C LYS A 70 -25.87 -10.92 14.90
N VAL A 71 -25.60 -10.97 13.60
CA VAL A 71 -26.58 -11.32 12.57
C VAL A 71 -27.08 -12.75 12.75
N THR A 72 -26.19 -13.72 12.98
CA THR A 72 -26.59 -15.10 13.26
C THR A 72 -27.48 -15.20 14.50
N ARG A 73 -27.15 -14.47 15.58
CA ARG A 73 -27.98 -14.43 16.78
C ARG A 73 -29.36 -13.83 16.53
N MET A 74 -29.44 -12.73 15.77
CA MET A 74 -30.73 -12.14 15.39
C MET A 74 -31.57 -13.10 14.55
N LEU A 75 -30.96 -13.75 13.55
CA LEU A 75 -31.65 -14.74 12.72
C LEU A 75 -32.21 -15.88 13.58
N ALA A 76 -31.39 -16.43 14.50
CA ALA A 76 -31.86 -17.48 15.41
C ALA A 76 -33.05 -17.01 16.27
N ALA A 77 -32.98 -15.79 16.82
CA ALA A 77 -34.08 -15.23 17.59
C ALA A 77 -35.36 -15.06 16.76
N LEU A 78 -35.24 -14.56 15.52
CA LEU A 78 -36.36 -14.43 14.59
C LEU A 78 -36.95 -15.80 14.22
N THR A 79 -36.12 -16.82 14.03
CA THR A 79 -36.59 -18.19 13.79
C THR A 79 -37.42 -18.69 14.96
N VAL A 80 -36.94 -18.53 16.19
CA VAL A 80 -37.68 -18.93 17.39
C VAL A 80 -39.00 -18.18 17.50
N LEU A 81 -38.98 -16.85 17.32
CA LEU A 81 -40.21 -16.03 17.35
C LEU A 81 -41.20 -16.47 16.27
N GLY A 82 -40.73 -16.78 15.05
CA GLY A 82 -41.54 -17.30 13.97
C GLY A 82 -42.23 -18.62 14.35
N VAL A 83 -41.48 -19.56 14.94
CA VAL A 83 -42.03 -20.84 15.42
C VAL A 83 -43.10 -20.62 16.50
N VAL A 84 -42.83 -19.73 17.47
CA VAL A 84 -43.80 -19.40 18.53
C VAL A 84 -45.06 -18.77 17.96
N ALA A 85 -44.91 -17.82 17.02
CA ALA A 85 -46.04 -17.18 16.36
C ALA A 85 -46.87 -18.17 15.52
N GLN A 86 -46.25 -19.14 14.86
CA GLN A 86 -46.95 -20.21 14.14
C GLN A 86 -47.72 -21.14 15.09
N ALA A 87 -47.14 -21.48 16.25
CA ALA A 87 -47.75 -22.37 17.21
C ALA A 87 -48.93 -21.71 17.96
N LEU A 88 -48.77 -20.45 18.37
CA LEU A 88 -49.76 -19.75 19.20
C LEU A 88 -50.72 -18.89 18.38
N GLY A 89 -50.33 -18.48 17.17
CA GLY A 89 -51.11 -17.59 16.30
C GLY A 89 -52.54 -18.06 16.06
N PRO A 90 -52.78 -19.31 15.63
CA PRO A 90 -54.14 -19.82 15.38
C PRO A 90 -55.03 -19.82 16.63
N THR A 91 -54.44 -20.13 17.79
CA THR A 91 -55.16 -20.18 19.08
C THR A 91 -55.51 -18.77 19.56
N LEU A 92 -54.56 -17.85 19.50
CA LEU A 92 -54.77 -16.44 19.85
C LEU A 92 -55.76 -15.76 18.89
N PHE A 93 -55.69 -16.05 17.59
CA PHE A 93 -56.60 -15.51 16.59
C PHE A 93 -58.05 -15.95 16.84
N ARG A 94 -58.29 -17.23 17.14
CA ARG A 94 -59.62 -17.73 17.53
C ARG A 94 -60.15 -17.12 18.82
N MET A 95 -59.28 -16.78 19.75
CA MET A 95 -59.67 -16.17 21.02
C MET A 95 -60.05 -14.69 20.87
N LEU A 96 -59.40 -13.97 19.94
CA LEU A 96 -59.69 -12.56 19.63
C LEU A 96 -60.83 -12.38 18.62
N PHE A 97 -61.02 -13.33 17.70
CA PHE A 97 -62.06 -13.32 16.66
C PHE A 97 -62.84 -14.65 16.70
N PRO A 98 -63.86 -14.78 17.56
CA PRO A 98 -64.68 -15.98 17.68
C PRO A 98 -65.60 -16.20 16.48
#